data_AF-A0A811L082-F1
#
_entry.id   AF-A0A811L082-F1
#
_cell.length_a   1.000
_cell.length_b   1.000
_cell.length_c   1.000
_cell.angle_alpha   90.00
_cell.angle_beta   90.00
_cell.angle_gamma   90.00
#
_symmetry.space_group_name_H-M   'P 1'
#
loop_
_entity.id
_entity.type
_entity.pdbx_description
1 polymer ?
#
loop_
_entity_poly.entity_id
_entity_poly.type
_entity_poly.pdbx_seq_one_letter_code
_entity_poly.pdbx_strand_id
1 'polypeptide(L)'
;MADFLLKPIAIGICVGILCLSSILINISVLTTLKTKRFLSAKHSGVYILSFGYILADVCTQLIMLLYVSPCIVFQSFLVPTRDHFLVNFMGLSWLTC
;
A
#
# COMPACT_ATOMS: atom_id res chain seq x y z
N MET A 1 -27.69 -0.53 -5.50
CA MET A 1 -26.83 0.53 -6.08
C MET A 1 -25.83 1.04 -5.06
N ALA A 2 -26.23 1.28 -3.80
CA ALA A 2 -25.32 1.68 -2.72
C ALA A 2 -24.25 0.63 -2.37
N ASP A 3 -24.60 -0.66 -2.38
CA ASP A 3 -23.65 -1.75 -2.03
C ASP A 3 -22.49 -1.92 -3.02
N PHE A 4 -22.66 -1.41 -4.25
CA PHE A 4 -21.70 -1.53 -5.35
C PHE A 4 -20.57 -0.48 -5.27
N LEU A 5 -20.85 0.68 -4.66
CA LEU A 5 -19.86 1.72 -4.40
C LEU A 5 -19.12 1.47 -3.08
N LEU A 6 -19.79 0.86 -2.10
CA LEU A 6 -19.26 0.71 -0.75
C LEU A 6 -18.03 -0.21 -0.69
N LYS A 7 -18.01 -1.28 -1.50
CA LYS A 7 -16.94 -2.30 -1.49
C LYS A 7 -15.57 -1.77 -1.94
N PRO A 8 -15.42 -1.15 -3.12
CA PRO A 8 -14.10 -0.67 -3.56
C PRO A 8 -13.60 0.48 -2.69
N ILE A 9 -14.50 1.33 -2.17
CA ILE A 9 -14.14 2.37 -1.20
C ILE A 9 -13.61 1.75 0.10
N ALA A 10 -14.28 0.72 0.64
CA ALA A 10 -13.83 0.02 1.83
C ALA A 10 -12.46 -0.66 1.60
N ILE A 11 -12.24 -1.27 0.44
CA ILE A 11 -10.95 -1.87 0.07
C ILE A 11 -9.85 -0.81 0.03
N GLY A 12 -10.09 0.33 -0.65
CA GLY A 12 -9.13 1.43 -0.72
C GLY A 12 -8.76 1.98 0.67
N ILE A 13 -9.75 2.21 1.53
CA ILE A 13 -9.52 2.65 2.90
C ILE A 13 -8.73 1.61 3.71
N CYS A 14 -9.09 0.32 3.62
CA CYS A 14 -8.34 -0.75 4.29
C CYS A 14 -6.88 -0.81 3.83
N VAL A 15 -6.62 -0.72 2.52
CA VAL A 15 -5.26 -0.68 1.96
C VAL A 15 -4.51 0.54 2.50
N GLY A 16 -5.16 1.70 2.58
CA GLY A 16 -4.58 2.90 3.18
C GLY A 16 -4.16 2.70 4.64
N ILE A 17 -5.05 2.13 5.47
CA ILE A 17 -4.76 1.88 6.89
C ILE A 17 -3.61 0.88 7.06
N LEU A 18 -3.60 -0.20 6.26
CA LEU A 18 -2.53 -1.19 6.28
C LEU A 18 -1.17 -0.61 5.83
N CYS A 19 -1.16 0.24 4.80
CA CYS A 19 0.07 0.92 4.38
C CYS A 19 0.57 1.87 5.46
N LEU A 20 -0.34 2.62 6.10
CA LEU A 20 0.02 3.58 7.15
C LEU A 20 0.58 2.88 8.39
N SER A 21 -0.02 1.76 8.83
CA SER A 21 0.51 0.97 9.95
C SER A 21 1.87 0.36 9.62
N SER A 22 2.06 -0.14 8.39
CA SER A 22 3.34 -0.70 7.95
C SER A 22 4.45 0.35 7.92
N ILE A 23 4.17 1.57 7.42
CA ILE A 23 5.12 2.70 7.44
C ILE A 23 5.53 3.04 8.88
N LEU A 24 4.57 3.10 9.81
CA LEU A 24 4.85 3.40 11.23
C LEU A 24 5.77 2.34 11.85
N ILE A 25 5.52 1.06 11.59
CA ILE A 25 6.37 -0.05 12.07
C ILE A 25 7.78 0.08 11.49
N ASN A 26 7.90 0.30 10.18
CA ASN A 26 9.19 0.45 9.52
C ASN A 26 10.00 1.65 10.04
N ILE A 27 9.35 2.79 10.29
CA ILE A 27 9.98 3.97 10.92
C ILE A 27 10.42 3.64 12.36
N SER A 28 9.62 2.89 13.12
CA SER A 28 9.99 2.44 14.47
C SER A 28 11.24 1.55 14.48
N VAL A 29 11.34 0.63 13.52
CA VAL A 29 12.54 -0.20 13.34
C VAL A 29 13.75 0.66 12.97
N LEU A 30 13.58 1.61 12.04
CA LEU A 30 14.65 2.52 11.60
C LEU A 30 15.18 3.39 12.75
N THR A 31 14.28 3.94 13.57
CA THR A 31 14.63 4.75 14.74
C THR A 31 15.32 3.91 15.81
N THR A 32 14.90 2.66 16.02
CA THR A 32 15.57 1.73 16.94
C THR A 32 16.99 1.39 16.47
N LEU A 33 17.18 1.12 15.18
CA LEU A 33 18.50 0.85 14.58
C LEU A 33 19.45 2.05 14.73
N LYS A 34 18.94 3.27 14.53
CA LYS A 34 19.69 4.52 14.71
C LYS A 34 20.08 4.73 16.17
N THR A 35 19.14 4.55 17.10
CA THR A 35 19.33 4.82 18.54
C THR A 35 20.37 3.88 19.16
N LYS A 36 20.36 2.60 18.76
CA LYS A 36 21.30 1.60 19.29
C LYS A 36 22.69 1.65 18.64
N ARG A 37 23.00 2.65 17.80
CA ARG A 37 24.30 2.83 17.11
C ARG A 37 24.79 1.58 16.36
N PHE A 38 23.89 0.70 15.92
CA PHE A 38 24.26 -0.51 15.17
C PHE A 38 24.97 -0.22 13.85
N LEU A 39 24.81 1.01 13.33
CA LEU A 39 25.51 1.51 12.14
C LEU A 39 27.01 1.84 12.39
N SER A 40 27.47 1.90 13.65
CA SER A 40 28.77 2.49 14.00
C SER A 40 29.88 1.47 14.32
N ALA A 41 29.58 0.18 14.52
CA ALA A 41 30.56 -0.77 15.05
C ALA A 41 30.67 -2.03 14.17
N LYS A 42 31.61 -2.04 13.21
CA LYS A 42 32.28 -3.20 12.57
C LYS A 42 31.45 -4.42 12.08
N HIS A 43 30.12 -4.44 12.20
CA HIS A 43 29.19 -5.50 11.80
C HIS A 43 28.35 -5.12 10.56
N SER A 44 28.81 -4.12 9.81
CA SER A 44 27.93 -3.13 9.16
C SER A 44 27.23 -3.58 7.86
N GLY A 45 27.67 -4.65 7.19
CA GLY A 45 27.08 -5.04 5.90
C GLY A 45 25.58 -5.39 6.01
N VAL A 46 25.21 -6.22 6.98
CA VAL A 46 23.83 -6.67 7.17
C VAL A 46 22.92 -5.51 7.61
N TYR A 47 23.40 -4.63 8.50
CA TYR A 47 22.61 -3.49 8.96
C TYR A 47 22.40 -2.43 7.89
N ILE A 48 23.40 -2.18 7.03
CA ILE A 48 23.27 -1.28 5.88
C ILE A 48 22.30 -1.87 4.85
N LEU A 49 22.40 -3.17 4.56
CA LEU A 49 21.49 -3.86 3.65
C LEU A 49 20.04 -3.79 4.16
N SER A 50 19.82 -4.12 5.44
CA SER A 50 18.51 -4.03 6.08
C SER A 50 17.96 -2.60 6.09
N PHE A 51 18.82 -1.59 6.29
CA PHE A 51 18.40 -0.19 6.18
C PHE A 51 17.89 0.13 4.77
N GLY A 52 18.61 -0.32 3.73
CA GLY A 52 18.18 -0.17 2.34
C GLY A 52 16.85 -0.85 2.05
N TYR A 53 16.63 -2.07 2.55
CA TYR A 53 15.37 -2.80 2.40
C TYR A 53 14.20 -2.10 3.11
N ILE A 54 14.40 -1.66 4.36
CA ILE A 54 13.37 -0.93 5.10
C ILE A 54 13.00 0.37 4.38
N LEU A 55 14.00 1.09 3.85
CA LEU A 55 13.76 2.31 3.10
C LEU A 55 12.98 2.04 1.81
N ALA A 56 13.35 1.01 1.05
CA ALA A 56 12.64 0.60 -0.16
C ALA A 56 11.19 0.19 0.13
N ASP A 57 10.95 -0.51 1.23
CA ASP A 57 9.61 -0.91 1.67
C ASP A 57 8.75 0.31 2.05
N VAL A 58 9.32 1.28 2.79
CA VAL A 58 8.64 2.56 3.10
C VAL A 58 8.29 3.32 1.83
N CYS A 59 9.22 3.42 0.86
CA CYS A 59 8.94 4.07 -0.42
C CYS A 59 7.81 3.38 -1.18
N THR A 60 7.80 2.04 -1.21
CA THR A 60 6.76 1.26 -1.88
C THR A 60 5.40 1.47 -1.20
N GLN A 61 5.36 1.43 0.14
CA GLN A 61 4.15 1.66 0.92
C GLN A 61 3.64 3.11 0.79
N LEU A 62 4.55 4.08 0.61
CA LEU A 62 4.18 5.47 0.35
C LEU A 62 3.46 5.62 -1.00
N ILE A 63 3.93 4.93 -2.05
CA ILE A 63 3.26 4.89 -3.36
C ILE A 63 1.90 4.22 -3.23
N MET A 64 1.81 3.10 -2.50
CA MET A 64 0.55 2.41 -2.27
C MET A 64 -0.46 3.30 -1.51
N LEU A 65 0.01 4.08 -0.54
CA LEU A 65 -0.81 4.97 0.27
C LEU A 65 -1.26 6.23 -0.49
N LEU A 66 -0.36 6.91 -1.19
CA LEU A 66 -0.61 8.22 -1.81
C LEU A 66 -1.14 8.14 -3.24
N TYR A 67 -0.94 7.01 -3.92
CA TYR A 67 -1.38 6.84 -5.31
C TYR A 67 -2.40 5.71 -5.44
N VAL A 68 -2.06 4.48 -5.04
CA VAL A 68 -2.92 3.32 -5.32
C VAL A 68 -4.23 3.38 -4.53
N SER A 69 -4.17 3.64 -3.22
CA SER A 69 -5.35 3.77 -2.37
C SER A 69 -6.34 4.85 -2.87
N PRO A 70 -5.93 6.10 -3.11
CA PRO A 70 -6.85 7.10 -3.66
C PRO A 70 -7.30 6.76 -5.07
N CYS A 71 -6.46 6.16 -5.92
CA CYS A 71 -6.90 5.70 -7.24
C CYS A 71 -8.05 4.68 -7.14
N ILE A 72 -7.99 3.71 -6.23
CA ILE A 72 -9.09 2.74 -6.01
C ILE A 72 -10.38 3.46 -5.57
N VAL A 73 -10.25 4.41 -4.65
CA VAL A 73 -11.39 5.20 -4.14
C VAL A 73 -11.98 6.08 -5.26
N PHE A 74 -11.17 6.84 -5.99
CA PHE A 74 -11.62 7.73 -7.07
C PHE A 74 -12.15 6.97 -8.30
N GLN A 75 -11.56 5.83 -8.63
CA GLN A 75 -12.04 4.97 -9.71
C GLN A 75 -13.46 4.48 -9.46
N SER A 76 -13.83 4.26 -8.20
CA SER A 76 -15.19 3.91 -7.79
C SER A 76 -16.22 4.97 -8.19
N PHE A 77 -15.82 6.25 -8.28
CA PHE A 77 -16.69 7.35 -8.68
C PHE A 77 -16.68 7.65 -10.19
N LEU A 78 -15.57 7.35 -10.87
CA LEU A 78 -15.36 7.69 -12.28
C LEU A 78 -15.86 6.62 -13.25
N VAL A 79 -15.85 5.34 -12.84
CA VAL A 79 -16.22 4.23 -13.71
C VAL A 79 -17.54 3.63 -13.22
N PRO A 80 -18.69 3.94 -13.85
CA PRO A 80 -19.90 3.17 -13.62
C PRO A 80 -19.61 1.71 -14.02
N THR A 81 -19.77 0.79 -13.08
CA THR A 81 -19.38 -0.63 -13.11
C THR A 81 -19.93 -1.46 -14.29
N ARG A 82 -20.69 -0.87 -15.20
CA ARG A 82 -21.37 -1.59 -16.30
C ARG A 82 -20.61 -1.65 -17.63
N ASP A 83 -19.63 -0.79 -17.87
CA ASP A 83 -19.15 -0.58 -19.26
C ASP A 83 -17.66 -0.91 -19.50
N HIS A 84 -17.01 -1.69 -18.64
CA HIS A 84 -15.71 -2.26 -19.03
C HIS A 84 -15.91 -3.49 -19.92
N PHE A 85 -15.88 -3.28 -21.24
CA PHE A 85 -15.90 -4.35 -22.26
C PHE A 85 -14.92 -5.49 -21.92
N LEU A 86 -13.72 -5.16 -21.44
CA LEU A 86 -12.70 -6.13 -21.01
C LEU A 86 -13.10 -6.99 -19.80
N VAL A 87 -13.82 -6.44 -18.82
CA VAL A 87 -14.26 -7.19 -17.63
C VAL A 87 -15.39 -8.15 -17.97
N ASN A 88 -16.32 -7.72 -18.81
CA ASN A 88 -17.38 -8.59 -19.35
C ASN A 88 -16.80 -9.67 -20.27
N PHE A 89 -15.79 -9.33 -21.09
CA PHE A 89 -15.14 -10.28 -21.99
C PHE A 89 -14.30 -11.34 -21.24
N MET A 90 -13.62 -10.96 -20.15
CA MET A 90 -12.80 -11.89 -19.35
C MET A 90 -13.61 -12.68 -18.30
N GLY A 91 -14.93 -12.51 -18.21
CA GLY A 91 -15.78 -13.23 -17.25
C GLY A 91 -15.49 -12.88 -15.78
N LEU A 92 -14.80 -11.77 -15.53
CA LEU A 92 -14.40 -11.29 -14.20
C LEU A 92 -15.48 -10.40 -13.58
N SER A 93 -16.73 -10.54 -14.01
CA SER A 93 -17.89 -9.77 -13.52
C SER A 93 -18.10 -9.89 -12.00
N TRP A 94 -17.58 -10.97 -11.39
CA TRP A 94 -17.54 -11.17 -9.93
C TRP A 94 -16.53 -10.27 -9.19
N LEU A 95 -15.51 -9.72 -9.85
CA LEU A 95 -14.56 -8.75 -9.26
C LEU A 95 -15.09 -7.31 -9.30
N THR A 96 -16.07 -7.04 -10.16
CA THR A 96 -16.74 -5.73 -10.27
C THR A 96 -17.97 -5.59 -9.38
N CYS A 97 -18.16 -6.45 -8.38
CA CYS A 97 -19.30 -6.45 -7.48
C CYS A 97 -19.31 -5.32 -6.44
#